data_AF-A0A9E3WIS0-F1
#
_entry.id   AF-A0A9E3WIS0-F1
#
_cell.length_a   1.000
_cell.length_b   1.000
_cell.length_c   1.000
_cell.angle_alpha   90.00
_cell.angle_beta   90.00
_cell.angle_gamma   90.00
#
_symmetry.space_group_name_H-M   'P 1'
#
loop_
_entity.id
_entity.type
_entity.pdbx_description
1 polymer ?
#
loop_
_entity_poly.entity_id
_entity_poly.type
_entity_poly.pdbx_seq_one_letter_code
_entity_poly.pdbx_strand_id
1 'polypeptide(L)' 'RAIVIAMTGYYTPETEARVLECGAIRCFAKPVEPSVLSGFIDSVLEPRTVLGSRRGHQPVRA' A
#
# COMPACT_ATOMS: atom_id res chain seq x y z
N ARG A 1 2.88 -5.09 -16.06
CA ARG A 1 1.76 -4.60 -15.22
C ARG A 1 2.21 -3.28 -14.61
N ALA A 2 1.45 -2.20 -14.75
CA ALA A 2 1.81 -0.91 -14.17
C ALA A 2 1.24 -0.78 -12.75
N ILE A 3 1.97 -0.08 -11.88
CA ILE A 3 1.49 0.38 -10.57
C ILE A 3 1.03 1.82 -10.74
N VAL A 4 -0.22 2.11 -10.38
CA VAL A 4 -0.81 3.45 -10.51
C VAL A 4 -0.98 4.05 -9.13
N ILE A 5 -0.35 5.20 -8.89
CA ILE A 5 -0.50 6.02 -7.69
C ILE A 5 -1.15 7.33 -8.13
N ALA A 6 -2.27 7.69 -7.53
CA ALA A 6 -2.97 8.92 -7.84
C ALA A 6 -2.55 10.06 -6.91
N MET A 7 -2.54 11.28 -7.43
CA MET A 7 -2.29 12.48 -6.63
C MET A 7 -3.38 13.52 -6.88
N THR A 8 -4.05 13.97 -5.81
CA THR A 8 -5.13 14.95 -5.85
C THR A 8 -4.71 16.28 -5.22
N GLY A 9 -5.34 17.39 -5.62
CA GLY A 9 -5.20 18.69 -4.95
C GLY A 9 -6.11 18.85 -3.73
N TYR A 10 -7.15 18.02 -3.61
CA TYR A 10 -8.12 18.05 -2.52
C TYR A 10 -8.58 16.63 -2.18
N TYR A 11 -8.61 16.31 -0.90
CA TYR A 11 -9.03 14.99 -0.43
C TYR A 11 -10.52 15.01 -0.08
N THR A 12 -11.27 14.08 -0.68
CA THR A 12 -12.56 13.63 -0.14
C THR A 12 -12.61 12.10 -0.17
N PRO A 13 -13.36 11.47 0.75
CA PRO A 13 -13.57 10.03 0.74
C PRO A 13 -14.14 9.52 -0.60
N GLU A 14 -15.02 10.28 -1.23
CA GLU A 14 -15.63 9.93 -2.52
C GLU A 14 -14.59 9.95 -3.65
N THR A 15 -13.68 10.93 -3.62
CA THR A 15 -12.60 11.03 -4.61
C THR A 15 -11.61 9.89 -4.46
N GLU A 16 -11.24 9.55 -3.22
CA GLU A 16 -10.39 8.39 -2.95
C GLU A 16 -11.04 7.09 -3.43
N ALA A 17 -12.32 6.86 -3.09
CA ALA A 17 -13.06 5.67 -3.51
C ALA A 17 -13.05 5.50 -5.04
N ARG A 18 -13.39 6.55 -5.79
CA ARG A 18 -13.39 6.51 -7.27
C ARG A 18 -12.02 6.21 -7.86
N VAL A 19 -10.98 6.78 -7.26
CA VAL A 19 -9.59 6.58 -7.70
C VAL A 19 -9.15 5.12 -7.49
N LEU A 20 -9.53 4.53 -6.35
CA LEU A 20 -9.26 3.12 -6.06
C LEU A 20 -10.05 2.19 -6.98
N GLU A 21 -11.32 2.50 -7.27
CA GLU A 21 -12.16 1.78 -8.23
C GLU A 21 -11.55 1.76 -9.65
N CYS A 22 -10.89 2.85 -10.05
CA CYS A 22 -10.17 2.92 -11.33
C CYS A 22 -8.85 2.13 -11.36
N GLY A 23 -8.46 1.48 -10.26
CA GLY A 23 -7.27 0.63 -10.19
C GLY A 23 -6.00 1.30 -9.70
N ALA A 24 -6.09 2.52 -9.16
CA ALA A 24 -4.99 3.07 -8.38
C ALA A 24 -4.84 2.30 -7.06
N ILE A 25 -3.61 2.12 -6.59
CA ILE A 25 -3.35 1.40 -5.33
C ILE A 25 -3.41 2.33 -4.11
N ARG A 26 -3.33 3.64 -4.34
CA ARG A 26 -3.30 4.69 -3.31
C ARG A 26 -3.59 6.05 -3.96
N CYS A 27 -4.21 6.94 -3.19
CA CYS A 27 -4.36 8.36 -3.51
C CYS A 27 -3.61 9.20 -2.47
N PHE A 28 -2.83 10.18 -2.91
CA PHE A 28 -2.20 11.17 -2.03
C PHE A 28 -2.75 12.58 -2.30
N ALA A 29 -3.10 13.31 -1.25
CA ALA A 29 -3.51 14.70 -1.36
C ALA A 29 -2.32 15.65 -1.19
N LYS A 30 -2.17 16.59 -2.12
CA LYS A 30 -1.09 17.59 -2.10
C LYS A 30 -1.36 18.67 -1.04
N PRO A 31 -0.32 19.23 -0.41
CA PRO A 31 1.09 18.89 -0.59
C PRO A 31 1.43 17.54 0.08
N VAL A 32 2.34 16.79 -0.54
CA VAL A 32 2.85 15.50 -0.03
C VAL A 32 4.32 15.67 0.27
N GLU A 33 4.72 15.28 1.48
CA GLU A 33 6.14 15.26 1.85
C GLU A 33 6.88 14.20 0.99
N PRO A 34 8.01 14.55 0.34
CA PRO A 34 8.72 13.61 -0.53
C PRO A 34 9.10 12.29 0.13
N SER A 35 9.45 12.31 1.43
CA SER A 35 9.81 11.12 2.21
C SER A 35 8.64 10.15 2.39
N VAL A 36 7.41 10.67 2.48
CA VAL A 36 6.19 9.86 2.57
C VAL A 36 5.92 9.15 1.24
N LEU A 37 6.09 9.87 0.13
CA LEU A 37 5.91 9.31 -1.19
C LEU A 37 6.98 8.26 -1.51
N SER A 38 8.25 8.54 -1.21
CA SER A 38 9.35 7.60 -1.44
C SER A 38 9.19 6.34 -0.60
N GLY A 39 8.90 6.48 0.71
CA GLY A 39 8.70 5.32 1.58
C GLY A 39 7.51 4.45 1.16
N PHE A 40 6.46 5.05 0.59
CA PHE A 40 5.37 4.27 0.01
C PHE A 40 5.80 3.54 -1.26
N ILE A 41 6.48 4.21 -2.18
CA ILE A 41 6.98 3.60 -3.42
C ILE A 41 7.89 2.41 -3.10
N ASP A 42 8.81 2.57 -2.15
CA ASP A 42 9.71 1.51 -1.70
C ASP A 42 8.90 0.33 -1.17
N SER A 43 7.90 0.56 -0.29
CA SER A 43 7.06 -0.51 0.26
C SER A 43 6.24 -1.29 -0.78
N VAL A 44 5.95 -0.67 -1.92
CA VAL A 44 5.16 -1.27 -3.01
C VAL A 44 6.05 -2.04 -3.99
N LEU A 45 7.27 -1.57 -4.21
CA LEU A 45 8.23 -2.17 -5.13
C LEU A 45 9.09 -3.24 -4.48
N GLU A 46 9.27 -3.18 -3.16
CA GLU A 46 9.90 -4.26 -2.41
C GLU A 46 9.12 -5.56 -2.64
N PRO A 47 9.77 -6.62 -3.14
CA PRO A 47 9.16 -7.94 -3.13
C PRO A 47 8.74 -8.20 -1.70
N ARG A 48 7.48 -8.58 -1.48
CA ARG A 48 7.07 -9.20 -0.22
C ARG A 48 7.92 -10.44 -0.03
N THR A 49 9.12 -10.28 0.54
CA THR A 49 9.82 -11.35 1.22
C THR A 49 8.92 -11.65 2.39
N VAL A 50 7.94 -12.51 2.14
CA VAL A 50 7.17 -13.15 3.19
C VAL A 50 8.21 -13.94 3.95
N LEU A 51 8.82 -13.29 4.95
CA LEU A 51 9.45 -13.99 6.05
C LEU A 51 8.34 -14.85 6.61
N GLY A 52 8.39 -16.12 6.22
CA GLY A 52 7.43 -17.13 6.62
C GLY A 52 7.31 -17.05 8.13
N SER A 53 6.18 -16.56 8.60
CA SER A 53 5.77 -16.70 9.99
C SER A 53 5.52 -18.18 10.20
N ARG A 54 6.60 -18.93 10.44
CA ARG A 54 6.61 -20.27 11.04
C ARG A 54 6.06 -20.13 12.46
N ARG A 55 4.74 -20.01 12.58
CA ARG A 55 4.00 -20.46 13.75
C ARG A 55 3.47 -21.85 13.45
N GLY A 56 4.41 -22.77 13.23
CA GLY A 56 4.16 -24.20 13.36
C GLY A 56 3.99 -24.48 14.85
N HIS A 57 2.75 -24.40 15.32
CA HIS A 57 2.36 -24.95 16.60
C HIS A 57 2.53 -26.47 16.46
N GLN A 58 3.63 -27.01 17.01
CA GLN A 58 3.77 -28.46 17.15
C GLN A 58 2.75 -28.96 18.19
N PRO A 59 2.23 -30.18 18.02
CA PRO A 59 1.25 -30.77 18.94
C PRO A 59 1.96 -31.29 20.19
N VAL A 60 1.46 -30.95 21.37
CA VAL A 60 1.79 -31.68 22.60
C VAL A 60 0.69 -32.71 22.86
N ARG A 61 1.03 -33.98 22.63
CA ARG A 61 0.31 -35.14 23.14
C ARG A 61 0.84 -35.40 24.55
N ALA A 62 -0.04 -35.34 25.55
CA ALA A 62 0.16 -35.91 26.88
C ALA A 62 -1.20 -36.42 27.36
#